data_AF-A0A1R1X880-F1
#
_entry.id   AF-A0A1R1X880-F1
#
_cell.length_a   1.000
_cell.length_b   1.000
_cell.length_c   1.000
_cell.angle_alpha   90.00
_cell.angle_beta   90.00
_cell.angle_gamma   90.00
#
_symmetry.space_group_name_H-M   'P 1'
#
loop_
_entity.id
_entity.type
_entity.pdbx_description
1 polymer ?
#
loop_
_entity_poly.entity_id
_entity_poly.type
_entity_poly.pdbx_seq_one_letter_code
_entity_poly.pdbx_strand_id
1 'polypeptide(L)'
;MSAQPTVAINDYVGFDTVSKQMERKFLKRGLNFNIVLVGESGMGKTTLVNTIFAGHLVESHGRKSAQEQLRKTTEIIPTTQIIEENNI
;
A
#
# COMPACT_ATOMS: atom_id res chain seq x y z
N MET A 1 2.40 45.28 24.40
CA MET A 1 3.04 44.60 23.26
C MET A 1 3.21 43.14 23.65
N SER A 2 2.32 42.26 23.18
CA SER A 2 2.41 40.82 23.46
C SER A 2 3.53 40.22 22.61
N ALA A 3 4.51 39.58 23.26
CA ALA A 3 5.57 38.86 22.58
C ALA A 3 4.96 37.75 21.69
N GLN A 4 5.30 37.75 20.40
CA GLN A 4 4.89 36.66 19.52
C GLN A 4 5.73 35.41 19.85
N PRO A 5 5.12 34.22 19.83
CA PRO A 5 5.84 32.99 20.07
C PRO A 5 6.87 32.76 18.95
N THR A 6 8.15 32.72 19.31
CA THR A 6 9.24 32.38 18.40
C THR A 6 9.26 30.87 18.20
N VAL A 7 9.11 30.42 16.95
CA VAL A 7 9.22 28.99 16.60
C VAL A 7 10.69 28.68 16.32
N ALA A 8 11.26 27.76 17.11
CA ALA A 8 12.59 27.22 16.83
C ALA A 8 12.55 26.30 15.60
N ILE A 9 13.46 26.52 14.66
CA ILE A 9 13.63 25.67 13.48
C ILE A 9 14.72 24.64 13.82
N ASN A 10 14.37 23.35 13.76
CA ASN A 10 15.26 22.26 14.17
C ASN A 10 16.21 21.79 13.05
N ASP A 11 15.93 22.11 11.78
CA ASP A 11 16.66 21.63 10.60
C ASP A 11 16.94 22.78 9.62
N TYR A 12 17.92 22.61 8.72
CA TYR A 12 18.16 23.56 7.62
C TYR A 12 16.94 23.68 6.70
N VAL A 13 16.52 24.92 6.42
CA VAL A 13 15.41 25.25 5.52
C VAL A 13 15.93 26.14 4.39
N GLY A 14 15.79 25.66 3.15
CA GLY A 14 16.14 26.39 1.93
C GLY A 14 15.31 25.95 0.73
N PHE A 15 15.26 26.75 -0.34
CA PHE A 15 14.50 26.42 -1.56
C PHE A 15 14.96 25.11 -2.21
N ASP A 16 16.24 24.74 -2.03
CA ASP A 16 16.83 23.48 -2.45
C ASP A 16 16.27 22.26 -1.70
N THR A 17 15.69 22.46 -0.50
CA THR A 17 15.14 21.38 0.34
C THR A 17 13.66 21.11 0.10
N VAL A 18 12.96 21.94 -0.69
CA VAL A 18 11.51 21.84 -0.89
C VAL A 18 11.10 20.45 -1.40
N SER A 19 11.80 19.91 -2.39
CA SER A 19 11.51 18.57 -2.92
C SER A 19 11.65 17.48 -1.86
N LYS A 20 12.70 17.55 -1.03
CA LYS A 20 12.92 16.59 0.07
C LYS A 20 11.85 16.70 1.15
N GLN A 21 11.39 17.92 1.46
CA GLN A 21 10.29 18.14 2.40
C GLN A 21 8.98 17.57 1.86
N MET A 22 8.72 17.74 0.56
CA MET A 22 7.55 17.16 -0.10
C MET A 22 7.60 15.63 -0.05
N GLU A 23 8.73 15.02 -0.43
CA GLU A 23 8.94 13.57 -0.36
C GLU A 23 8.68 13.02 1.06
N ARG A 24 9.32 13.61 2.08
CA ARG A 24 9.10 13.23 3.48
C ARG A 24 7.63 13.36 3.90
N LYS A 25 6.96 14.41 3.44
CA LYS A 25 5.54 14.66 3.75
C LYS A 25 4.63 13.64 3.05
N PHE A 26 4.95 13.23 1.82
CA PHE A 26 4.23 12.17 1.12
C PHE A 26 4.40 10.83 1.83
N LEU A 27 5.64 10.46 2.17
CA LEU A 27 5.92 9.21 2.89
C LEU A 27 5.21 9.16 4.25
N LYS A 28 5.28 10.23 5.06
CA LYS A 28 4.59 10.31 6.36
C LYS A 28 3.06 10.26 6.28
N ARG A 29 2.47 10.70 5.17
CA ARG A 29 1.01 10.65 4.98
C ARG A 29 0.54 9.27 4.51
N GLY A 30 1.46 8.45 4.01
CA GLY A 30 1.14 7.21 3.33
C GLY A 30 0.57 7.43 1.92
N LEU A 31 0.30 6.32 1.26
CA LEU A 31 -0.24 6.25 -0.09
C LEU A 31 -1.46 5.33 -0.08
N ASN A 32 -2.50 5.71 -0.84
CA ASN A 32 -3.67 4.86 -1.04
C ASN A 32 -3.56 4.19 -2.41
N PHE A 33 -3.47 2.87 -2.42
CA PHE A 33 -3.43 2.08 -3.65
C PHE A 33 -4.77 1.36 -3.87
N ASN A 34 -5.41 1.63 -5.00
CA ASN A 34 -6.60 0.91 -5.45
C ASN A 34 -6.25 0.10 -6.68
N ILE A 35 -6.25 -1.23 -6.55
CA ILE A 35 -5.84 -2.15 -7.61
C ILE A 35 -7.00 -3.11 -7.88
N VAL A 36 -7.32 -3.31 -9.16
CA VAL A 36 -8.27 -4.33 -9.62
C VAL A 36 -7.49 -5.34 -10.47
N LEU A 37 -7.55 -6.62 -10.09
CA LEU A 37 -6.89 -7.71 -10.81
C LEU A 37 -7.93 -8.63 -11.44
N VAL A 38 -7.89 -8.76 -12.77
CA VAL A 38 -8.81 -9.59 -13.55
C VAL A 38 -8.01 -10.60 -14.37
N GLY A 39 -8.54 -11.82 -14.53
CA GLY A 39 -7.90 -12.88 -15.30
C GLY A 39 -8.37 -14.26 -14.89
N GLU A 40 -7.92 -15.31 -15.58
CA GLU A 40 -8.29 -16.70 -15.26
C GLU A 40 -7.82 -17.11 -13.85
N SER A 41 -8.53 -18.06 -13.25
CA SER A 41 -8.10 -18.71 -12.02
C SER A 41 -6.77 -19.42 -12.23
N GLY A 42 -5.87 -19.35 -11.24
CA GLY A 42 -4.53 -19.97 -11.35
C GLY A 42 -3.45 -19.13 -12.05
N MET A 43 -3.79 -17.97 -12.63
CA MET A 43 -2.81 -17.09 -13.30
C MET A 43 -1.84 -16.36 -12.34
N GLY A 44 -2.00 -16.54 -11.02
CA GLY A 44 -1.12 -15.91 -10.03
C GLY A 44 -1.56 -14.53 -9.53
N LYS A 45 -2.84 -14.14 -9.72
CA LYS A 45 -3.36 -12.82 -9.26
C LYS A 45 -3.14 -12.60 -7.75
N THR A 46 -3.52 -13.58 -6.93
CA THR A 46 -3.31 -13.53 -5.47
C THR A 46 -1.82 -13.50 -5.13
N THR A 47 -1.02 -14.31 -5.83
CA THR A 47 0.44 -14.35 -5.64
C THR A 47 1.06 -13.00 -5.94
N LEU A 48 0.65 -12.31 -7.01
CA LEU A 48 1.16 -10.99 -7.38
C LEU A 48 0.95 -9.97 -6.26
N VAL A 49 -0.25 -9.88 -5.69
CA VAL A 49 -0.54 -8.96 -4.57
C VAL A 49 0.35 -9.28 -3.39
N ASN A 50 0.42 -10.55 -3.02
CA ASN A 50 1.22 -10.98 -1.87
C ASN A 50 2.72 -10.72 -2.07
N THR A 51 3.22 -10.88 -3.30
CA THR A 51 4.61 -10.62 -3.65
C THR A 51 4.95 -9.12 -3.64
N ILE A 52 4.10 -8.27 -4.24
CA ILE A 52 4.36 -6.81 -4.30
C ILE A 52 4.50 -6.22 -2.90
N PHE A 53 3.69 -6.69 -1.96
CA PHE A 53 3.68 -6.20 -0.58
C PHE A 53 4.45 -7.10 0.40
N ALA A 54 5.22 -8.06 -0.12
CA ALA A 54 6.02 -9.01 0.66
C ALA A 54 5.28 -9.64 1.87
N GLY A 55 4.00 -9.94 1.70
CA GLY A 55 3.11 -10.34 2.79
C GLY A 55 1.90 -11.14 2.33
N HIS A 56 1.17 -11.73 3.27
CA HIS A 56 -0.02 -12.51 2.96
C HIS A 56 -1.29 -11.64 3.09
N LEU A 57 -1.54 -10.80 2.09
CA LEU A 57 -2.65 -9.84 2.09
C LEU A 57 -3.93 -10.45 1.53
N VAL A 58 -3.86 -11.24 0.47
CA VAL A 58 -5.06 -11.82 -0.13
C VAL A 58 -4.98 -13.34 -0.03
N GLU A 59 -6.08 -13.94 0.42
CA GLU A 59 -6.23 -15.39 0.42
C GLU A 59 -6.44 -15.93 -1.00
N SER A 60 -5.74 -17.02 -1.29
CA SER A 60 -5.94 -17.75 -2.55
C SER A 60 -7.21 -18.57 -2.47
N HIS A 61 -8.13 -18.29 -3.38
CA HIS A 61 -9.34 -19.07 -3.59
C HIS A 61 -9.15 -20.11 -4.72
N GLY A 62 -7.89 -20.49 -4.97
CA GLY A 62 -7.57 -21.57 -5.89
C GLY A 62 -8.05 -22.93 -5.38
N ARG A 63 -8.05 -23.92 -6.28
CA ARG A 63 -8.36 -25.32 -5.93
C ARG A 63 -7.39 -25.82 -4.86
N LYS A 64 -7.92 -26.43 -3.79
CA LYS A 64 -7.14 -27.07 -2.72
C LYS A 64 -6.97 -28.57 -2.94
N SER A 65 -7.77 -29.17 -3.82
CA SER A 65 -7.62 -30.58 -4.24
C SER A 65 -7.82 -30.75 -5.74
N ALA A 66 -7.28 -31.85 -6.28
CA ALA A 66 -7.40 -32.16 -7.71
C ALA A 66 -8.84 -32.44 -8.15
N GLN A 67 -9.72 -32.89 -7.24
CA GLN A 67 -11.13 -33.17 -7.55
C GLN A 67 -12.00 -31.90 -7.54
N GLU A 68 -11.49 -30.77 -7.05
CA GLU A 68 -12.26 -29.53 -6.95
C GLU A 68 -12.44 -28.86 -8.32
N GLN A 69 -13.63 -28.34 -8.61
CA GLN A 69 -13.89 -27.61 -9.86
C GLN A 69 -13.17 -26.25 -9.87
N LEU A 70 -12.77 -25.76 -11.05
CA LEU A 70 -12.02 -24.50 -11.14
C LEU A 70 -13.02 -23.39 -10.90
N ARG A 71 -12.97 -22.75 -9.73
CA ARG A 71 -13.81 -21.57 -9.47
C ARG A 71 -13.40 -20.47 -10.45
N LYS A 72 -14.38 -19.92 -11.15
CA LYS A 72 -14.18 -18.71 -11.97
C LYS A 72 -14.19 -17.48 -11.06
N THR A 73 -13.30 -16.53 -11.30
CA THR A 73 -13.28 -15.23 -10.61
C THR A 73 -14.28 -14.27 -11.26
N THR A 74 -15.57 -14.63 -11.32
CA THR A 74 -16.63 -13.80 -11.93
C THR A 74 -17.18 -12.74 -10.97
N GLU A 75 -16.78 -12.79 -9.71
CA GLU A 75 -17.20 -11.87 -8.66
C GLU A 75 -16.03 -10.99 -8.22
N ILE A 76 -16.33 -9.74 -7.89
CA ILE A 76 -15.37 -8.83 -7.26
C ILE A 76 -15.28 -9.20 -5.79
N ILE A 77 -14.07 -9.52 -5.34
CA ILE A 77 -13.78 -9.78 -3.92
C ILE A 77 -13.04 -8.54 -3.40
N PRO A 78 -13.72 -7.61 -2.71
CA PRO A 78 -13.06 -6.43 -2.16
C PRO A 78 -12.25 -6.83 -0.92
N THR A 79 -10.97 -6.44 -0.91
CA THR A 79 -10.09 -6.56 0.26
C THR A 79 -9.47 -5.20 0.54
N THR A 80 -9.49 -4.78 1.79
CA THR A 80 -8.87 -3.52 2.23
C THR A 80 -7.94 -3.84 3.38
N GLN A 81 -6.69 -3.39 3.27
CA GLN A 81 -5.66 -3.57 4.29
C GLN A 81 -4.87 -2.29 4.47
N ILE A 82 -4.40 -2.09 5.70
CA ILE A 82 -3.44 -1.06 6.05
C ILE A 82 -2.10 -1.77 6.18
N ILE A 83 -1.11 -1.29 5.43
CA ILE A 83 0.23 -1.85 5.38
C ILE A 83 1.15 -0.79 5.98
N GLU A 84 1.97 -1.20 6.94
CA GLU A 84 2.97 -0.35 7.60
C GLU A 84 4.35 -0.89 7.26
N GLU A 85 5.23 -0.03 6.75
CA GLU A 85 6.59 -0.41 6.35
C GLU A 85 7.58 0.17 7.38
N ASN A 86 8.31 -0.69 8.09
CA ASN A 86 9.32 -0.29 9.07
C ASN A 86 8.82 0.54 10.28
N ASN A 87 7.58 0.33 10.72
CA ASN A 87 6.91 1.12 11.78
C ASN A 87 6.76 2.62 11.44
N ILE A 88 6.51 2.94 10.16
CA ILE A 88 6.28 4.29 9.62
C ILE A 88 4.95 4.31 8.89
#